data_AF-A0A929NZM9-F1
#
_entry.id   AF-A0A929NZM9-F1
#
_cell.length_a   1.000
_cell.length_b   1.000
_cell.length_c   1.000
_cell.angle_alpha   90.00
_cell.angle_beta   90.00
_cell.angle_gamma   90.00
#
_symmetry.space_group_name_H-M   'P 1'
#
loop_
_entity.id
_entity.type
_entity.pdbx_description
1 polymer ?
#
loop_
_entity_poly.entity_id
_entity_poly.type
_entity_poly.pdbx_seq_one_letter_code
_entity_poly.pdbx_strand_id
1 'polypeptide(L)'
;GKDIARFHTLFWPAVLDGAGYRKPTAIFCHGFLTVNGQKMSKSRGTFIKARSYLEHLNPEYLRYYYTAKLSSGVDDIDLNLEDFMQRVNSDLVGKVVNIASRCAGFITKKFDKQLSAELPEPDLYNEIVAAGEQIAEHFENREYNKAVREIMAQADKANVYIDENKPWVLIKEEGREDEVQKICTQGLNMFRLLMTYLKPILPATAEKSEAFLNTELTWAGIKQPLLSHQINKFKPLLTRIEKDQIDAITEASTENMPTTKEPQITGPLADDPIADEISFDDFAKIDLRVAKIIKAEHVEGADKLLQLTLDLDGVTKNVFAGIKSAYNPEDLEGKLTVMVANLAPRKMRFGLSEGMVLAAGPGGKDLFILNPDDGAMPGMKVK
;
A
#
# COMPACT_ATOMS: atom_id res chain seq x y z
N GLY A 1 -17.71 9.57 -1.67
CA GLY A 1 -17.32 8.35 -2.40
C GLY A 1 -18.50 7.75 -3.14
N LYS A 2 -18.22 7.00 -4.21
CA LYS A 2 -19.25 6.40 -5.08
C LYS A 2 -20.13 5.32 -4.42
N ASP A 3 -19.64 4.72 -3.34
CA ASP A 3 -20.35 3.73 -2.52
C ASP A 3 -21.59 4.28 -1.80
N ILE A 4 -21.54 5.54 -1.36
CA ILE A 4 -22.63 6.19 -0.61
C ILE A 4 -23.50 7.10 -1.47
N ALA A 5 -23.29 7.12 -2.80
CA ALA A 5 -23.96 8.05 -3.71
C ALA A 5 -25.48 7.93 -3.62
N ARG A 6 -26.03 6.70 -3.63
CA ARG A 6 -27.48 6.43 -3.54
C ARG A 6 -28.14 7.09 -2.32
N PHE A 7 -27.47 7.07 -1.17
CA PHE A 7 -27.99 7.68 0.05
C PHE A 7 -28.08 9.19 -0.07
N HIS A 8 -27.10 9.81 -0.72
CA HIS A 8 -27.00 11.26 -0.83
C HIS A 8 -27.81 11.83 -2.00
N THR A 9 -28.05 11.05 -3.07
CA THR A 9 -28.76 11.52 -4.26
C THR A 9 -30.25 11.17 -4.27
N LEU A 10 -30.70 10.19 -3.48
CA LEU A 10 -32.11 9.77 -3.42
C LEU A 10 -32.71 9.94 -2.03
N PHE A 11 -32.18 9.21 -1.04
CA PHE A 11 -32.80 9.15 0.29
C PHE A 11 -32.70 10.48 1.03
N TRP A 12 -31.51 11.10 1.04
CA TRP A 12 -31.28 12.34 1.75
C TRP A 12 -32.11 13.52 1.21
N PRO A 13 -32.17 13.77 -0.12
CA PRO A 13 -33.03 14.81 -0.66
C PRO A 13 -34.52 14.56 -0.36
N ALA A 14 -34.98 13.31 -0.38
CA ALA A 14 -36.37 12.97 -0.06
C ALA A 14 -36.70 13.24 1.42
N VAL A 15 -35.79 12.91 2.34
CA VAL A 15 -35.95 13.22 3.78
C VAL A 15 -36.02 14.74 4.00
N LEU A 16 -35.14 15.51 3.34
CA LEU A 16 -35.14 16.97 3.44
C LEU A 16 -36.44 17.58 2.89
N ASP A 17 -36.90 17.10 1.73
CA ASP A 17 -38.13 17.57 1.08
C ASP A 17 -39.36 17.27 1.94
N GLY A 18 -39.47 16.05 2.48
CA GLY A 18 -40.55 15.66 3.39
C GLY A 18 -40.56 16.43 4.72
N ALA A 19 -39.41 16.98 5.13
CA ALA A 19 -39.28 17.80 6.33
C ALA A 19 -39.30 19.32 6.05
N GLY A 20 -39.52 19.75 4.79
CA GLY A 20 -39.60 21.16 4.42
C GLY A 20 -38.27 21.91 4.38
N TYR A 21 -37.13 21.20 4.31
CA TYR A 21 -35.79 21.79 4.21
C TYR A 21 -35.30 21.90 2.76
N ARG A 22 -34.32 22.80 2.52
CA ARG A 22 -33.65 22.89 1.22
C ARG A 22 -32.88 21.60 0.90
N LYS A 23 -32.75 21.28 -0.39
CA LYS A 23 -31.94 20.17 -0.90
C LYS A 23 -30.47 20.59 -1.14
N PRO A 24 -29.52 19.65 -1.23
CA PRO A 24 -28.17 19.96 -1.68
C PRO A 24 -28.19 20.55 -3.09
N THR A 25 -27.43 21.63 -3.34
CA THR A 25 -27.30 22.23 -4.68
C THR A 25 -26.63 21.28 -5.66
N ALA A 26 -25.60 20.58 -5.20
CA ALA A 26 -24.87 19.59 -5.97
C ALA A 26 -24.27 18.54 -5.02
N ILE A 27 -23.95 17.37 -5.56
CA ILE A 27 -23.26 16.29 -4.86
C ILE A 27 -22.03 15.95 -5.69
N PHE A 28 -20.85 16.21 -5.13
CA PHE A 28 -19.58 15.90 -5.78
C PHE A 28 -19.10 14.54 -5.32
N CYS A 29 -18.99 13.61 -6.28
CA CYS A 29 -18.63 12.24 -6.03
C CYS A 29 -17.25 11.95 -6.63
N HIS A 30 -16.46 11.16 -5.93
CA HIS A 30 -15.14 10.69 -6.37
C HIS A 30 -15.10 9.15 -6.34
N GLY A 31 -14.20 8.55 -7.11
CA GLY A 31 -13.93 7.12 -7.09
C GLY A 31 -13.21 6.67 -5.83
N PHE A 32 -12.81 5.40 -5.83
CA PHE A 32 -11.97 4.80 -4.80
C PHE A 32 -10.50 5.11 -5.03
N LEU A 33 -9.70 4.83 -4.00
CA LEU A 33 -8.25 4.86 -4.07
C LEU A 33 -7.72 3.43 -4.28
N THR A 34 -6.79 3.28 -5.23
CA THR A 34 -5.91 2.11 -5.36
C THR A 34 -4.48 2.50 -5.02
N VAL A 35 -3.65 1.52 -4.68
CA VAL A 35 -2.21 1.71 -4.44
C VAL A 35 -1.48 0.71 -5.33
N ASN A 36 -0.56 1.21 -6.16
CA ASN A 36 0.18 0.43 -7.17
C ASN A 36 -0.75 -0.43 -8.05
N GLY A 37 -1.87 0.12 -8.51
CA GLY A 37 -2.86 -0.53 -9.35
C GLY A 37 -3.74 -1.57 -8.64
N GLN A 38 -3.57 -1.76 -7.33
CA GLN A 38 -4.30 -2.75 -6.54
C GLN A 38 -5.24 -2.11 -5.53
N LYS A 39 -6.38 -2.77 -5.27
CA LYS A 39 -7.24 -2.40 -4.15
C LYS A 39 -6.46 -2.50 -2.84
N MET A 40 -6.56 -1.47 -2.01
CA MET A 40 -5.90 -1.40 -0.70
C MET A 40 -6.20 -2.66 0.12
N SER A 41 -5.13 -3.32 0.60
CA SER A 41 -5.20 -4.50 1.45
C SER A 41 -4.14 -4.43 2.54
N LYS A 42 -4.51 -4.84 3.76
CA LYS A 42 -3.55 -4.98 4.86
C LYS A 42 -2.49 -6.05 4.57
N SER A 43 -2.90 -7.19 3.99
CA SER A 43 -1.99 -8.30 3.70
C SER A 43 -0.90 -7.98 2.68
N ARG A 44 -1.14 -6.99 1.81
CA ARG A 44 -0.20 -6.57 0.77
C ARG A 44 0.56 -5.30 1.13
N GLY A 45 0.43 -4.80 2.36
CA GLY A 45 1.05 -3.53 2.78
C GLY A 45 0.50 -2.28 2.09
N THR A 46 -0.56 -2.41 1.30
CA THR A 46 -1.14 -1.29 0.52
C THR A 46 -2.25 -0.56 1.27
N PHE A 47 -2.53 -0.95 2.52
CA PHE A 47 -3.46 -0.24 3.41
C PHE A 47 -2.70 0.77 4.28
N ILE A 48 -2.49 1.96 3.72
CA ILE A 48 -1.75 3.03 4.39
C ILE A 48 -2.68 3.84 5.28
N LYS A 49 -2.50 3.77 6.60
CA LYS A 49 -3.22 4.63 7.55
C LYS A 49 -2.71 6.07 7.41
N ALA A 50 -3.62 7.05 7.45
CA ALA A 50 -3.24 8.47 7.43
C ALA A 50 -2.26 8.85 8.55
N ARG A 51 -2.42 8.25 9.76
CA ARG A 51 -1.50 8.48 10.88
C ARG A 51 -0.09 7.98 10.57
N SER A 52 0.04 6.76 10.07
CA SER A 52 1.32 6.17 9.69
C SER A 52 1.99 6.96 8.57
N TYR A 53 1.23 7.44 7.58
CA TYR A 53 1.78 8.33 6.55
C TYR A 53 2.43 9.59 7.16
N LEU A 54 1.75 10.24 8.12
CA LEU A 54 2.22 11.49 8.74
C LEU A 54 3.48 11.33 9.60
N GLU A 55 3.81 10.10 10.00
CA GLU A 55 5.04 9.80 10.75
C GLU A 55 6.28 9.80 9.86
N HIS A 56 6.10 9.64 8.54
CA HIS A 56 7.21 9.49 7.59
C HIS A 56 7.25 10.57 6.50
N LEU A 57 6.10 11.12 6.09
CA LEU A 57 6.01 12.08 4.99
C LEU A 57 5.14 13.30 5.30
N ASN A 58 5.49 14.41 4.65
CA ASN A 58 4.71 15.64 4.67
C ASN A 58 3.33 15.38 4.00
N PRO A 59 2.20 15.75 4.63
CA PRO A 59 0.87 15.60 4.05
C PRO A 59 0.66 16.37 2.74
N GLU A 60 1.40 17.46 2.53
CA GLU A 60 1.30 18.27 1.31
C GLU A 60 1.71 17.51 0.06
N TYR A 61 2.59 16.52 0.18
CA TYR A 61 2.97 15.64 -0.93
C TYR A 61 1.77 14.84 -1.42
N LEU A 62 1.00 14.24 -0.51
CA LEU A 62 -0.20 13.48 -0.86
C LEU A 62 -1.32 14.38 -1.39
N ARG A 63 -1.50 15.57 -0.78
CA ARG A 63 -2.45 16.58 -1.26
C ARG A 63 -2.15 16.95 -2.71
N TYR A 64 -0.88 17.24 -3.02
CA TYR A 64 -0.45 17.57 -4.36
C TYR A 64 -0.72 16.43 -5.34
N TYR A 65 -0.26 15.23 -5.00
CA TYR A 65 -0.38 14.09 -5.89
C TYR A 65 -1.83 13.72 -6.21
N TYR A 66 -2.72 13.74 -5.21
CA TYR A 66 -4.14 13.51 -5.46
C TYR A 66 -4.76 14.63 -6.29
N THR A 67 -4.44 15.89 -6.01
CA THR A 67 -4.95 17.03 -6.77
C THR A 67 -4.50 16.96 -8.24
N ALA A 68 -3.27 16.52 -8.49
CA ALA A 68 -2.74 16.31 -9.83
C ALA A 68 -3.47 15.21 -10.63
N LYS A 69 -4.22 14.31 -9.97
CA LYS A 69 -4.97 13.22 -10.59
C LYS A 69 -6.48 13.42 -10.59
N LEU A 70 -7.02 14.18 -9.63
CA LEU A 70 -8.45 14.44 -9.48
C LEU A 70 -9.03 15.20 -10.68
N SER A 71 -10.23 14.81 -11.10
CA SER A 71 -11.05 15.49 -12.11
C SER A 71 -12.47 15.71 -11.55
N SER A 72 -13.36 16.29 -12.36
CA SER A 72 -14.79 16.38 -12.03
C SER A 72 -15.53 15.03 -12.11
N GLY A 73 -14.88 14.00 -12.67
CA GLY A 73 -15.40 12.66 -12.84
C GLY A 73 -15.33 11.79 -11.58
N VAL A 74 -15.92 10.59 -11.67
CA VAL A 74 -15.98 9.60 -10.56
C VAL A 74 -14.99 8.47 -10.78
N ASP A 75 -13.83 8.80 -11.34
CA ASP A 75 -12.77 7.85 -11.65
C ASP A 75 -12.02 7.44 -10.38
N ASP A 76 -11.55 6.19 -10.36
CA ASP A 76 -10.68 5.71 -9.30
C ASP A 76 -9.28 6.32 -9.47
N ILE A 77 -8.63 6.61 -8.34
CA ILE A 77 -7.32 7.27 -8.31
C ILE A 77 -6.29 6.26 -7.85
N ASP A 78 -5.21 6.11 -8.62
CA ASP A 78 -4.09 5.26 -8.23
C ASP A 78 -2.95 6.04 -7.59
N LEU A 79 -2.61 5.66 -6.36
CA LEU A 79 -1.37 6.01 -5.68
C LEU A 79 -0.28 5.01 -6.07
N ASN A 80 0.37 5.28 -7.18
CA ASN A 80 1.60 4.57 -7.54
C ASN A 80 2.76 5.23 -6.78
N LEU A 81 3.41 4.50 -5.87
CA LEU A 81 4.39 5.07 -4.94
C LEU A 81 5.66 5.58 -5.63
N GLU A 82 6.04 4.97 -6.75
CA GLU A 82 7.19 5.41 -7.55
C GLU A 82 6.86 6.70 -8.30
N ASP A 83 5.74 6.75 -9.03
CA ASP A 83 5.24 7.96 -9.70
C ASP A 83 4.97 9.09 -8.68
N PHE A 84 4.47 8.75 -7.49
CA PHE A 84 4.29 9.68 -6.38
C PHE A 84 5.58 10.38 -5.98
N MET A 85 6.62 9.61 -5.68
CA MET A 85 7.93 10.16 -5.33
C MET A 85 8.51 10.99 -6.49
N GLN A 86 8.50 10.45 -7.71
CA GLN A 86 9.06 11.14 -8.88
C GLN A 86 8.35 12.46 -9.16
N ARG A 87 7.01 12.46 -9.18
CA ARG A 87 6.18 13.64 -9.48
C ARG A 87 6.35 14.72 -8.42
N VAL A 88 6.29 14.38 -7.12
CA VAL A 88 6.50 15.37 -6.05
C VAL A 88 7.90 15.98 -6.14
N ASN A 89 8.92 15.15 -6.33
CA ASN A 89 10.30 15.60 -6.42
C ASN A 89 10.57 16.47 -7.65
N SER A 90 10.01 16.11 -8.80
CA SER A 90 10.13 16.87 -10.04
C SER A 90 9.39 18.21 -9.91
N ASP A 91 8.10 18.16 -9.61
CA ASP A 91 7.22 19.31 -9.79
C ASP A 91 7.37 20.31 -8.64
N LEU A 92 7.30 19.84 -7.39
CA LEU A 92 7.36 20.75 -6.24
C LEU A 92 8.78 21.20 -5.95
N VAL A 93 9.72 20.25 -5.85
CA VAL A 93 11.11 20.58 -5.49
C VAL A 93 11.90 21.05 -6.70
N GLY A 94 11.81 20.32 -7.82
CA GLY A 94 12.59 20.58 -9.03
C GLY A 94 12.13 21.77 -9.87
N LYS A 95 10.83 22.10 -9.87
CA LYS A 95 10.30 23.26 -10.62
C LYS A 95 9.95 24.43 -9.71
N VAL A 96 8.98 24.26 -8.81
CA VAL A 96 8.39 25.41 -8.08
C VAL A 96 9.34 25.98 -7.03
N VAL A 97 9.78 25.18 -6.06
CA VAL A 97 10.67 25.63 -4.98
C VAL A 97 12.06 26.00 -5.51
N ASN A 98 12.47 25.38 -6.63
CA ASN A 98 13.72 25.67 -7.32
C ASN A 98 13.83 27.14 -7.79
N ILE A 99 12.73 27.75 -8.24
CA ILE A 99 12.71 29.17 -8.63
C ILE A 99 13.14 30.05 -7.45
N ALA A 100 12.51 29.86 -6.28
CA ALA A 100 12.83 30.63 -5.09
C ALA A 100 14.26 30.37 -4.61
N SER A 101 14.70 29.11 -4.57
CA SER A 101 16.04 28.76 -4.06
C SER A 101 17.17 29.33 -4.93
N ARG A 102 16.99 29.39 -6.25
CA ARG A 102 17.96 29.93 -7.21
C ARG A 102 18.06 31.46 -7.20
N CYS A 103 16.96 32.15 -6.88
CA CYS A 103 16.93 33.62 -6.87
C CYS A 103 17.20 34.23 -5.48
N ALA A 104 16.62 33.66 -4.41
CA ALA A 104 16.62 34.27 -3.09
C ALA A 104 18.02 34.42 -2.48
N GLY A 105 18.94 33.51 -2.79
CA GLY A 105 20.32 33.56 -2.30
C GLY A 105 21.06 34.82 -2.76
N PHE A 106 20.81 35.30 -3.99
CA PHE A 106 21.42 36.53 -4.49
C PHE A 106 20.82 37.75 -3.80
N ILE A 107 19.49 37.87 -3.77
CA ILE A 107 18.77 38.97 -3.11
C ILE A 107 19.21 39.15 -1.65
N THR A 108 19.25 38.05 -0.89
CA THR A 108 19.56 38.11 0.54
C THR A 108 21.03 38.39 0.85
N LYS A 109 21.97 38.01 -0.02
CA LYS A 109 23.42 38.16 0.23
C LYS A 109 24.02 39.42 -0.38
N LYS A 110 23.48 39.92 -1.49
CA LYS A 110 24.10 40.98 -2.30
C LYS A 110 23.29 42.26 -2.36
N PHE A 111 21.99 42.20 -2.06
CA PHE A 111 21.06 43.31 -2.28
C PHE A 111 20.27 43.68 -1.02
N ASP A 112 20.82 43.42 0.17
CA ASP A 112 20.19 43.69 1.49
C ASP A 112 18.73 43.23 1.60
N LYS A 113 18.44 42.07 0.98
CA LYS A 113 17.11 41.47 0.92
C LYS A 113 16.05 42.34 0.22
N GLN A 114 16.48 43.28 -0.61
CA GLN A 114 15.61 44.20 -1.33
C GLN A 114 15.38 43.73 -2.76
N LEU A 115 14.11 43.66 -3.18
CA LEU A 115 13.73 43.43 -4.58
C LEU A 115 13.94 44.70 -5.41
N SER A 116 14.19 44.53 -6.71
CA SER A 116 14.36 45.64 -7.65
C SER A 116 13.07 46.47 -7.79
N ALA A 117 13.19 47.70 -8.29
CA ALA A 117 12.08 48.61 -8.53
C ALA A 117 11.27 48.27 -9.79
N GLU A 118 11.80 47.40 -10.66
CA GLU A 118 11.18 47.06 -11.94
C GLU A 118 11.29 45.58 -12.28
N LEU A 119 10.40 45.14 -13.16
CA LEU A 119 10.44 43.83 -13.80
C LEU A 119 11.07 43.97 -15.19
N PRO A 120 12.14 43.21 -15.52
CA PRO A 120 12.73 43.25 -16.85
C PRO A 120 11.82 42.63 -17.93
N GLU A 121 10.93 41.70 -17.55
CA GLU A 121 9.99 41.00 -18.44
C GLU A 121 8.55 41.11 -17.90
N PRO A 122 7.93 42.31 -17.94
CA PRO A 122 6.58 42.51 -17.40
C PRO A 122 5.53 41.72 -18.18
N ASP A 123 5.73 41.50 -19.47
CA ASP A 123 4.79 40.74 -20.31
C ASP A 123 4.73 39.26 -19.90
N LEU A 124 5.88 38.64 -19.60
CA LEU A 124 5.93 37.28 -19.06
C LEU A 124 5.22 37.18 -17.70
N TYR A 125 5.36 38.19 -16.84
CA TYR A 125 4.63 38.24 -15.57
C TYR A 125 3.11 38.30 -15.81
N ASN A 126 2.68 39.19 -16.70
CA ASN A 126 1.27 39.38 -17.05
C ASN A 126 0.66 38.14 -17.71
N GLU A 127 1.44 37.37 -18.49
CA GLU A 127 1.01 36.10 -19.05
C GLU A 127 0.65 35.08 -17.96
N ILE A 128 1.49 34.96 -16.92
CA ILE A 128 1.24 34.06 -15.78
C ILE A 128 0.06 34.56 -14.93
N VAL A 129 -0.12 35.87 -14.81
CA VAL A 129 -1.30 36.47 -14.17
C VAL A 129 -2.58 36.13 -14.94
N ALA A 130 -2.55 36.24 -16.28
CA ALA A 130 -3.70 35.93 -17.14
C ALA A 130 -4.11 34.45 -17.06
N ALA A 131 -3.15 33.53 -16.93
CA ALA A 131 -3.43 32.12 -16.70
C ALA A 131 -4.24 31.85 -15.41
N GLY A 132 -4.21 32.79 -14.45
CA GLY A 132 -4.99 32.72 -13.22
C GLY A 132 -6.47 32.46 -13.48
N GLU A 133 -7.12 33.18 -14.38
CA GLU A 133 -8.57 33.04 -14.62
C GLU A 133 -8.95 31.59 -15.00
N GLN A 134 -8.17 30.96 -15.88
CA GLN A 134 -8.37 29.58 -16.27
C GLN A 134 -8.08 28.59 -15.11
N ILE A 135 -7.03 28.84 -14.33
CA ILE A 135 -6.71 28.03 -13.14
C ILE A 135 -7.86 28.09 -12.12
N ALA A 136 -8.43 29.27 -11.87
CA ALA A 136 -9.58 29.44 -10.98
C ALA A 136 -10.80 28.67 -11.50
N GLU A 137 -11.11 28.77 -12.79
CA GLU A 137 -12.20 28.01 -13.41
C GLU A 137 -12.01 26.50 -13.25
N HIS A 138 -10.77 26.01 -13.43
CA HIS A 138 -10.45 24.60 -13.22
C HIS A 138 -10.66 24.17 -11.76
N PHE A 139 -10.28 24.98 -10.77
CA PHE A 139 -10.58 24.69 -9.37
C PHE A 139 -12.08 24.68 -9.09
N GLU A 140 -12.82 25.69 -9.55
CA GLU A 140 -14.27 25.83 -9.32
C GLU A 140 -15.06 24.65 -9.93
N ASN A 141 -14.64 24.19 -11.11
CA ASN A 141 -15.23 23.05 -11.80
C ASN A 141 -14.71 21.69 -11.30
N ARG A 142 -13.80 21.66 -10.32
CA ARG A 142 -13.13 20.46 -9.78
C ARG A 142 -12.27 19.71 -10.81
N GLU A 143 -11.86 20.39 -11.87
CA GLU A 143 -10.89 19.93 -12.86
C GLU A 143 -9.46 20.10 -12.35
N TYR A 144 -9.18 19.55 -11.17
CA TYR A 144 -7.95 19.80 -10.42
C TYR A 144 -6.68 19.38 -11.18
N ASN A 145 -6.72 18.28 -11.92
CA ASN A 145 -5.60 17.84 -12.75
C ASN A 145 -5.28 18.83 -13.89
N LYS A 146 -6.25 19.62 -14.36
CA LYS A 146 -6.03 20.67 -15.37
C LYS A 146 -5.42 21.90 -14.70
N ALA A 147 -5.93 22.30 -13.53
CA ALA A 147 -5.34 23.38 -12.73
C ALA A 147 -3.86 23.11 -12.42
N VAL A 148 -3.51 21.91 -11.95
CA VAL A 148 -2.12 21.55 -11.66
C VAL A 148 -1.25 21.55 -12.91
N ARG A 149 -1.73 21.01 -14.04
CA ARG A 149 -0.99 21.05 -15.31
C ARG A 149 -0.71 22.47 -15.77
N GLU A 150 -1.70 23.35 -15.69
CA GLU A 150 -1.57 24.75 -16.07
C GLU A 150 -0.56 25.48 -15.18
N ILE A 151 -0.64 25.30 -13.85
CA ILE A 151 0.34 25.86 -12.91
C ILE A 151 1.76 25.38 -13.22
N MET A 152 1.95 24.09 -13.51
CA MET A 152 3.28 23.55 -13.84
C MET A 152 3.81 24.06 -15.18
N ALA A 153 2.94 24.31 -16.16
CA ALA A 153 3.34 24.95 -17.41
C ALA A 153 3.87 26.38 -17.17
N GLN A 154 3.23 27.14 -16.27
CA GLN A 154 3.75 28.46 -15.88
C GLN A 154 5.06 28.37 -15.07
N ALA A 155 5.22 27.32 -14.26
CA ALA A 155 6.48 27.04 -13.56
C ALA A 155 7.64 26.71 -14.52
N ASP A 156 7.34 26.02 -15.63
CA ASP A 156 8.32 25.73 -16.68
C ASP A 156 8.80 27.02 -17.35
N LYS A 157 7.88 27.95 -17.71
CA LYS A 157 8.26 29.27 -18.25
C LYS A 157 9.15 30.06 -17.29
N ALA A 158 8.81 30.05 -16.00
CA ALA A 158 9.60 30.73 -14.98
C ALA A 158 11.02 30.14 -14.84
N ASN A 159 11.17 28.81 -14.93
CA ASN A 159 12.49 28.18 -14.93
C ASN A 159 13.27 28.48 -16.20
N VAL A 160 12.64 28.41 -17.39
CA VAL A 160 13.26 28.77 -18.67
C VAL A 160 13.81 30.20 -18.63
N TYR A 161 13.02 31.16 -18.15
CA TYR A 161 13.47 32.54 -17.97
C TYR A 161 14.75 32.63 -17.11
N ILE A 162 14.79 31.95 -15.97
CA ILE A 162 15.97 31.94 -15.09
C ILE A 162 17.16 31.24 -15.78
N ASP A 163 16.90 30.19 -16.55
CA ASP A 163 17.89 29.40 -17.26
C ASP A 163 18.56 30.14 -18.42
N GLU A 164 17.79 30.96 -19.14
CA GLU A 164 18.29 31.79 -20.22
C GLU A 164 19.11 32.98 -19.70
N ASN A 165 18.65 33.60 -18.61
CA ASN A 165 19.30 34.77 -18.02
C ASN A 165 20.51 34.44 -17.14
N LYS A 166 20.64 33.20 -16.64
CA LYS A 166 21.83 32.68 -15.92
C LYS A 166 22.38 33.62 -14.82
N PRO A 167 21.58 34.00 -13.80
CA PRO A 167 22.03 34.92 -12.74
C PRO A 167 23.30 34.44 -12.00
N TRP A 168 23.56 33.13 -11.93
CA TRP A 168 24.79 32.57 -11.33
C TRP A 168 26.07 32.77 -12.16
N VAL A 169 25.93 33.07 -13.46
CA VAL A 169 27.03 33.49 -14.33
C VAL A 169 27.19 35.00 -14.22
N LEU A 170 26.12 35.74 -14.43
CA LEU A 170 26.12 37.21 -14.44
C LEU A 170 26.64 37.83 -13.13
N ILE A 171 26.35 37.22 -11.98
CA ILE A 171 26.83 37.73 -10.68
C ILE A 171 28.36 37.70 -10.51
N LYS A 172 29.08 37.00 -11.40
CA LYS A 172 30.54 36.95 -11.42
C LYS A 172 31.15 38.00 -12.34
N GLU A 173 30.33 38.66 -13.16
CA GLU A 173 30.74 39.74 -14.05
C GLU A 173 30.61 41.08 -13.31
N GLU A 174 31.67 41.88 -13.32
CA GLU A 174 31.70 43.17 -12.63
C GLU A 174 30.74 44.17 -13.30
N GLY A 175 29.92 44.86 -12.51
CA GLY A 175 28.95 45.86 -12.99
C GLY A 175 27.60 45.30 -13.45
N ARG A 176 27.39 43.97 -13.38
CA ARG A 176 26.12 43.30 -13.75
C ARG A 176 25.20 43.05 -12.54
N GLU A 177 25.51 43.59 -11.36
CA GLU A 177 24.77 43.31 -10.13
C GLU A 177 23.30 43.75 -10.21
N ASP A 178 23.01 44.93 -10.76
CA ASP A 178 21.63 45.42 -10.92
C ASP A 178 20.78 44.48 -11.78
N GLU A 179 21.36 43.95 -12.86
CA GLU A 179 20.69 42.99 -13.74
C GLU A 179 20.37 41.69 -13.01
N VAL A 180 21.31 41.17 -12.21
CA VAL A 180 21.06 39.98 -11.38
C VAL A 180 19.93 40.23 -10.38
N GLN A 181 19.88 41.42 -9.76
CA GLN A 181 18.80 41.79 -8.85
C GLN A 181 17.45 41.79 -9.57
N LYS A 182 17.37 42.36 -10.78
CA LYS A 182 16.16 42.39 -11.62
C LYS A 182 15.70 40.99 -12.03
N ILE A 183 16.62 40.15 -12.52
CA ILE A 183 16.32 38.76 -12.89
C ILE A 183 15.80 37.96 -11.70
N CYS A 184 16.45 38.09 -10.55
CA CYS A 184 15.99 37.40 -9.34
C CYS A 184 14.66 37.95 -8.82
N THR A 185 14.40 39.26 -9.00
CA THR A 185 13.13 39.89 -8.64
C THR A 185 11.99 39.38 -9.51
N GLN A 186 12.20 39.24 -10.83
CA GLN A 186 11.25 38.60 -11.74
C GLN A 186 10.98 37.15 -11.32
N GLY A 187 12.02 36.36 -11.10
CA GLY A 187 11.89 34.96 -10.67
C GLY A 187 11.08 34.80 -9.38
N LEU A 188 11.35 35.63 -8.37
CA LEU A 188 10.61 35.61 -7.10
C LEU A 188 9.16 36.08 -7.24
N ASN A 189 8.88 37.02 -8.14
CA ASN A 189 7.51 37.44 -8.46
C ASN A 189 6.73 36.32 -9.16
N MET A 190 7.35 35.57 -10.09
CA MET A 190 6.71 34.41 -10.71
C MET A 190 6.49 33.28 -9.69
N PHE A 191 7.46 33.02 -8.80
CA PHE A 191 7.30 32.08 -7.69
C PHE A 191 6.10 32.46 -6.79
N ARG A 192 5.93 33.75 -6.48
CA ARG A 192 4.78 34.24 -5.72
C ARG A 192 3.45 33.90 -6.39
N LEU A 193 3.34 34.07 -7.72
CA LEU A 193 2.13 33.72 -8.47
C LEU A 193 1.83 32.22 -8.36
N LEU A 194 2.85 31.39 -8.64
CA LEU A 194 2.73 29.93 -8.56
C LEU A 194 2.30 29.47 -7.17
N MET A 195 2.90 30.03 -6.11
CA MET A 195 2.51 29.70 -4.73
C MET A 195 1.12 30.20 -4.36
N THR A 196 0.66 31.31 -4.95
CA THR A 196 -0.73 31.77 -4.77
C THR A 196 -1.70 30.76 -5.37
N TYR A 197 -1.42 30.25 -6.57
CA TYR A 197 -2.24 29.24 -7.23
C TYR A 197 -2.17 27.87 -6.55
N LEU A 198 -1.03 27.52 -5.95
CA LEU A 198 -0.84 26.28 -5.21
C LEU A 198 -1.34 26.36 -3.76
N LYS A 199 -1.66 27.55 -3.21
CA LYS A 199 -2.09 27.73 -1.80
C LYS A 199 -3.27 26.84 -1.38
N PRO A 200 -4.30 26.57 -2.21
CA PRO A 200 -5.36 25.62 -1.85
C PRO A 200 -4.86 24.18 -1.69
N ILE A 201 -3.74 23.83 -2.34
CA ILE A 201 -3.16 22.49 -2.38
C ILE A 201 -2.07 22.35 -1.31
N LEU A 202 -1.21 23.36 -1.16
CA LEU A 202 -0.01 23.40 -0.33
C LEU A 202 -0.10 24.55 0.70
N PRO A 203 -1.02 24.49 1.67
CA PRO A 203 -1.25 25.59 2.61
C PRO A 203 -0.06 25.91 3.52
N ALA A 204 0.66 24.90 4.02
CA ALA A 204 1.82 25.10 4.91
C ALA A 204 3.04 25.59 4.12
N THR A 205 3.23 25.13 2.89
CA THR A 205 4.28 25.67 2.00
C THR A 205 3.95 27.10 1.59
N ALA A 206 2.67 27.43 1.36
CA ALA A 206 2.23 28.79 1.09
C ALA A 206 2.51 29.71 2.30
N GLU A 207 2.20 29.29 3.54
CA GLU A 207 2.50 30.06 4.75
C GLU A 207 4.02 30.33 4.90
N LYS A 208 4.86 29.32 4.67
CA LYS A 208 6.32 29.50 4.66
C LYS A 208 6.76 30.47 3.56
N SER A 209 6.09 30.45 2.41
CA SER A 209 6.36 31.35 1.28
C SER A 209 5.92 32.77 1.60
N GLU A 210 4.79 32.97 2.28
CA GLU A 210 4.32 34.27 2.80
C GLU A 210 5.31 34.86 3.78
N ALA A 211 5.78 34.04 4.74
CA ALA A 211 6.82 34.46 5.68
C ALA A 211 8.13 34.81 4.97
N PHE A 212 8.51 34.07 3.94
CA PHE A 212 9.71 34.35 3.15
C PHE A 212 9.57 35.65 2.32
N LEU A 213 8.47 35.80 1.59
CA LEU A 213 8.20 36.95 0.72
C LEU A 213 7.73 38.17 1.51
N ASN A 214 7.46 38.03 2.81
CA ASN A 214 6.98 39.09 3.69
C ASN A 214 5.68 39.74 3.17
N THR A 215 4.75 38.92 2.69
CA THR A 215 3.46 39.36 2.16
C THR A 215 2.46 38.21 2.18
N GLU A 216 1.17 38.51 2.22
CA GLU A 216 0.12 37.50 2.08
C GLU A 216 -0.08 37.12 0.60
N LEU A 217 -0.29 35.83 0.33
CA LEU A 217 -0.64 35.30 -0.98
C LEU A 217 -2.15 35.30 -1.14
N THR A 218 -2.66 36.27 -1.91
CA THR A 218 -4.08 36.42 -2.21
C THR A 218 -4.31 36.47 -3.70
N TRP A 219 -5.45 35.94 -4.15
CA TRP A 219 -5.81 35.94 -5.57
C TRP A 219 -5.95 37.36 -6.14
N ALA A 220 -6.48 38.29 -5.37
CA ALA A 220 -6.61 39.69 -5.79
C ALA A 220 -5.24 40.40 -5.92
N GLY A 221 -4.25 39.99 -5.11
CA GLY A 221 -2.93 40.61 -5.06
C GLY A 221 -1.97 40.19 -6.18
N ILE A 222 -2.35 39.24 -7.04
CA ILE A 222 -1.49 38.73 -8.13
C ILE A 222 -1.21 39.79 -9.21
N LYS A 223 -2.03 40.83 -9.32
CA LYS A 223 -1.88 41.88 -10.33
C LYS A 223 -0.78 42.89 -9.98
N GLN A 224 -0.42 43.01 -8.70
CA GLN A 224 0.62 43.93 -8.24
C GLN A 224 1.89 43.14 -7.92
N PRO A 225 2.96 43.24 -8.72
CA PRO A 225 4.24 42.62 -8.38
C PRO A 225 4.86 43.26 -7.12
N LEU A 226 5.69 42.49 -6.43
CA LEU A 226 6.52 42.98 -5.34
C LEU A 226 7.74 43.69 -5.93
N LEU A 227 7.72 45.02 -5.88
CA LEU A 227 8.77 45.91 -6.36
C LEU A 227 9.26 46.78 -5.20
N SER A 228 10.57 47.06 -5.16
CA SER A 228 11.19 47.78 -4.04
C SER A 228 10.72 47.25 -2.68
N HIS A 229 10.60 45.93 -2.57
CA HIS A 229 10.01 45.23 -1.45
C HIS A 229 11.06 44.40 -0.71
N GLN A 230 11.00 44.38 0.62
CA GLN A 230 11.96 43.64 1.43
C GLN A 230 11.46 42.22 1.72
N ILE A 231 12.30 41.22 1.46
CA ILE A 231 12.04 39.82 1.75
C ILE A 231 12.83 39.32 2.97
N ASN A 232 12.44 38.17 3.50
CA ASN A 232 13.14 37.51 4.59
C ASN A 232 14.19 36.51 4.09
N LYS A 233 15.01 35.98 5.00
CA LYS A 233 16.00 34.95 4.66
C LYS A 233 15.29 33.68 4.20
N PHE A 234 15.62 33.22 3.00
CA PHE A 234 15.09 31.97 2.46
C PHE A 234 15.52 30.77 3.32
N LYS A 235 14.57 29.87 3.55
CA LYS A 235 14.77 28.54 4.13
C LYS A 235 14.20 27.51 3.16
N PRO A 236 14.78 26.31 3.06
CA PRO A 236 14.19 25.23 2.26
C PRO A 236 12.72 25.03 2.61
N LEU A 237 11.84 25.14 1.63
CA LEU A 237 10.38 25.10 1.82
C LEU A 237 9.86 23.66 1.89
N LEU A 238 10.39 22.82 1.00
CA LEU A 238 10.13 21.40 0.86
C LEU A 238 11.46 20.66 0.65
N THR A 239 11.49 19.39 1.04
CA THR A 239 12.61 18.47 0.80
C THR A 239 12.20 17.41 -0.19
N ARG A 240 13.17 16.79 -0.85
CA ARG A 240 12.88 15.62 -1.70
C ARG A 240 12.36 14.48 -0.83
N ILE A 241 11.46 13.70 -1.40
CA ILE A 241 11.08 12.39 -0.90
C ILE A 241 12.19 11.43 -1.28
N GLU A 242 12.73 10.74 -0.28
CA GLU A 242 13.71 9.67 -0.47
C GLU A 242 13.02 8.30 -0.44
N LYS A 243 13.63 7.31 -1.11
CA LYS A 243 13.07 5.96 -1.23
C LYS A 243 12.82 5.31 0.14
N ASP A 244 13.74 5.49 1.08
CA ASP A 244 13.64 4.95 2.44
C ASP A 244 12.36 5.43 3.16
N GLN A 245 11.86 6.64 2.86
CA GLN A 245 10.62 7.15 3.44
C GLN A 245 9.38 6.47 2.86
N ILE A 246 9.42 6.06 1.59
CA ILE A 246 8.37 5.28 0.94
C ILE A 246 8.34 3.85 1.46
N ASP A 247 9.51 3.25 1.61
CA ASP A 247 9.66 1.90 2.16
C ASP A 247 9.13 1.87 3.61
N ALA A 248 9.48 2.86 4.44
CA ALA A 248 8.98 2.98 5.81
C ALA A 248 7.44 3.07 5.90
N ILE A 249 6.77 3.79 4.99
CA ILE A 249 5.30 3.87 4.95
C ILE A 249 4.68 2.50 4.63
N THR A 250 5.31 1.77 3.72
CA THR A 250 4.83 0.45 3.29
C THR A 250 5.03 -0.57 4.41
N GLU A 251 6.17 -0.55 5.08
CA GLU A 251 6.49 -1.37 6.24
C GLU A 251 5.54 -1.11 7.42
N ALA A 252 5.33 0.18 7.79
CA ALA A 252 4.39 0.57 8.83
C ALA A 252 2.94 0.12 8.54
N SER A 253 2.60 -0.05 7.26
CA SER A 253 1.29 -0.55 6.82
C SER A 253 1.17 -2.07 6.99
N THR A 254 2.29 -2.80 7.00
CA THR A 254 2.35 -4.25 7.31
C THR A 254 2.50 -4.54 8.81
N GLU A 255 3.28 -3.76 9.56
CA GLU A 255 3.53 -3.97 11.00
C GLU A 255 2.28 -3.69 11.86
N ASN A 256 1.34 -2.89 11.35
CA ASN A 256 0.05 -2.63 11.98
C ASN A 256 -0.97 -3.78 11.85
N MET A 257 -0.54 -4.96 11.38
CA MET A 257 -1.24 -6.18 11.76
C MET A 257 -1.14 -6.28 13.29
N PRO A 258 -2.24 -6.56 14.02
CA PRO A 258 -2.02 -7.22 15.29
C PRO A 258 -1.25 -8.50 14.91
N THR A 259 0.01 -8.58 15.29
CA THR A 259 0.54 -9.86 15.71
C THR A 259 -0.42 -10.27 16.82
N THR A 260 -1.44 -11.04 16.46
CA THR A 260 -1.85 -12.11 17.35
C THR A 260 -0.53 -12.75 17.74
N LYS A 261 -0.05 -12.45 18.95
CA LYS A 261 0.89 -13.34 19.61
C LYS A 261 0.25 -14.70 19.40
N GLU A 262 0.87 -15.51 18.55
CA GLU A 262 0.40 -16.87 18.36
C GLU A 262 0.23 -17.44 19.76
N PRO A 263 -0.93 -18.03 20.08
CA PRO A 263 -1.04 -18.76 21.33
C PRO A 263 0.17 -19.68 21.38
N GLN A 264 0.94 -19.63 22.47
CA GLN A 264 2.04 -20.56 22.67
C GLN A 264 1.50 -21.96 22.35
N ILE A 265 1.98 -22.55 21.27
CA ILE A 265 1.57 -23.88 20.86
C ILE A 265 2.09 -24.81 21.95
N THR A 266 1.17 -25.35 22.75
CA THR A 266 1.45 -26.36 23.79
C THR A 266 0.77 -27.67 23.41
N GLY A 267 1.40 -28.81 23.71
CA GLY A 267 0.87 -30.14 23.36
C GLY A 267 1.52 -30.70 22.09
N PRO A 268 0.94 -31.74 21.43
CA PRO A 268 1.59 -32.51 20.38
C PRO A 268 2.14 -31.70 19.19
N LEU A 269 1.55 -30.54 18.88
CA LEU A 269 2.03 -29.63 17.83
C LEU A 269 3.33 -28.88 18.18
N ALA A 270 3.71 -28.86 19.46
CA ALA A 270 5.02 -28.35 19.90
C ALA A 270 6.12 -29.40 19.74
N ASP A 271 5.77 -30.67 19.93
CA ASP A 271 6.71 -31.80 19.86
C ASP A 271 6.92 -32.28 18.42
N ASP A 272 5.88 -32.20 17.58
CA ASP A 272 5.90 -32.55 16.15
C ASP A 272 5.15 -31.47 15.34
N PRO A 273 5.87 -30.44 14.85
CA PRO A 273 5.26 -29.34 14.09
C PRO A 273 4.62 -29.82 12.79
N ILE A 274 3.61 -29.07 12.33
CA ILE A 274 2.98 -29.33 11.03
C ILE A 274 4.06 -29.22 9.93
N ALA A 275 4.19 -30.27 9.13
CA ALA A 275 5.12 -30.31 8.00
C ALA A 275 4.74 -29.28 6.91
N ASP A 276 5.69 -29.01 6.01
CA ASP A 276 5.48 -28.08 4.89
C ASP A 276 4.26 -28.46 4.03
N GLU A 277 3.64 -27.45 3.43
CA GLU A 277 2.46 -27.63 2.56
C GLU A 277 2.78 -28.55 1.37
N ILE A 278 1.91 -29.52 1.10
CA ILE A 278 1.98 -30.39 -0.08
C ILE A 278 0.88 -30.05 -1.08
N SER A 279 1.10 -30.39 -2.36
CA SER A 279 0.09 -30.22 -3.39
C SER A 279 -1.02 -31.27 -3.26
N PHE A 280 -2.22 -30.95 -3.77
CA PHE A 280 -3.32 -31.93 -3.84
C PHE A 280 -2.93 -33.18 -4.62
N ASP A 281 -2.11 -33.04 -5.67
CA ASP A 281 -1.63 -34.17 -6.47
C ASP A 281 -0.74 -35.12 -5.66
N ASP A 282 -0.01 -34.61 -4.66
CA ASP A 282 0.77 -35.44 -3.76
C ASP A 282 -0.10 -36.24 -2.79
N PHE A 283 -1.16 -35.62 -2.25
CA PHE A 283 -2.15 -36.33 -1.44
C PHE A 283 -2.91 -37.38 -2.26
N ALA A 284 -3.32 -37.05 -3.50
CA ALA A 284 -4.07 -37.94 -4.38
C ALA A 284 -3.31 -39.22 -4.76
N LYS A 285 -1.96 -39.21 -4.68
CA LYS A 285 -1.11 -40.40 -4.87
C LYS A 285 -1.25 -41.43 -3.75
N ILE A 286 -1.74 -41.05 -2.56
CA ILE A 286 -1.91 -41.96 -1.43
C ILE A 286 -3.30 -42.60 -1.51
N ASP A 287 -3.38 -43.94 -1.56
CA ASP A 287 -4.66 -44.65 -1.56
C ASP A 287 -5.02 -45.10 -0.14
N LEU A 288 -5.79 -44.26 0.55
CA LEU A 288 -6.32 -44.56 1.88
C LEU A 288 -7.67 -45.27 1.79
N ARG A 289 -7.81 -46.40 2.47
CA ARG A 289 -9.00 -47.24 2.46
C ARG A 289 -9.48 -47.60 3.85
N VAL A 290 -10.79 -47.65 4.03
CA VAL A 290 -11.40 -48.27 5.20
C VAL A 290 -11.28 -49.79 5.07
N ALA A 291 -10.76 -50.44 6.10
CA ALA A 291 -10.61 -51.89 6.15
C ALA A 291 -11.19 -52.45 7.44
N LYS A 292 -11.75 -53.66 7.38
CA LYS A 292 -12.20 -54.41 8.55
C LYS A 292 -11.09 -55.33 9.04
N ILE A 293 -10.78 -55.29 10.33
CA ILE A 293 -9.85 -56.23 10.94
C ILE A 293 -10.62 -57.55 11.13
N ILE A 294 -10.34 -58.55 10.30
CA ILE A 294 -11.02 -59.86 10.38
C ILE A 294 -10.26 -60.88 11.22
N LYS A 295 -8.97 -60.64 11.45
CA LYS A 295 -8.12 -61.45 12.31
C LYS A 295 -6.98 -60.61 12.88
N ALA A 296 -6.68 -60.77 14.16
CA ALA A 296 -5.52 -60.16 14.79
C ALA A 296 -4.75 -61.22 15.58
N GLU A 297 -3.42 -61.23 15.47
CA GLU A 297 -2.58 -62.22 16.15
C GLU A 297 -1.29 -61.59 16.70
N HIS A 298 -0.77 -62.17 17.78
CA HIS A 298 0.56 -61.85 18.24
C HIS A 298 1.62 -62.39 17.28
N VAL A 299 2.65 -61.59 17.03
CA VAL A 299 3.81 -62.01 16.24
C VAL A 299 4.85 -62.63 17.17
N GLU A 300 5.15 -63.91 16.97
CA GLU A 300 6.17 -64.63 17.73
C GLU A 300 7.56 -64.02 17.48
N GLY A 301 8.24 -63.60 18.54
CA GLY A 301 9.56 -62.95 18.46
C GLY A 301 9.54 -61.45 18.09
N ALA A 302 8.38 -60.79 18.13
CA ALA A 302 8.28 -59.32 18.03
C ALA A 302 7.54 -58.71 19.23
N ASP A 303 8.24 -57.82 19.94
CA ASP A 303 7.72 -57.22 21.18
C ASP A 303 6.71 -56.09 20.92
N LYS A 304 6.73 -55.50 19.72
CA LYS A 304 5.94 -54.30 19.38
C LYS A 304 4.88 -54.51 18.28
N LEU A 305 4.86 -55.67 17.62
CA LEU A 305 4.03 -55.89 16.42
C LEU A 305 2.84 -56.82 16.70
N LEU A 306 1.69 -56.45 16.15
CA LEU A 306 0.57 -57.36 15.90
C LEU A 306 0.47 -57.63 14.40
N GLN A 307 0.09 -58.84 14.03
CA GLN A 307 -0.28 -59.19 12.67
C GLN A 307 -1.78 -59.02 12.50
N LEU A 308 -2.20 -58.23 11.52
CA LEU A 308 -3.60 -57.98 11.22
C LEU A 308 -3.90 -58.49 9.81
N THR A 309 -4.98 -59.25 9.70
CA THR A 309 -5.61 -59.55 8.40
C THR A 309 -6.75 -58.57 8.20
N LEU A 310 -6.60 -57.72 7.19
CA LEU A 310 -7.55 -56.66 6.84
C LEU A 310 -8.40 -57.11 5.66
N ASP A 311 -9.71 -56.93 5.73
CA ASP A 311 -10.66 -57.17 4.65
C ASP A 311 -11.13 -55.83 4.05
N LEU A 312 -11.08 -55.75 2.73
CA LEU A 312 -11.50 -54.61 1.90
C LEU A 312 -12.65 -55.05 0.98
N ASP A 313 -13.70 -55.66 1.55
CA ASP A 313 -14.86 -56.18 0.82
C ASP A 313 -14.46 -57.31 -0.16
N GLY A 314 -13.88 -58.37 0.39
CA GLY A 314 -13.49 -59.57 -0.36
C GLY A 314 -12.02 -59.59 -0.81
N VAL A 315 -11.31 -58.47 -0.69
CA VAL A 315 -9.84 -58.40 -0.88
C VAL A 315 -9.15 -58.35 0.48
N THR A 316 -8.42 -59.41 0.83
CA THR A 316 -7.68 -59.47 2.09
C THR A 316 -6.24 -59.00 1.95
N LYS A 317 -5.74 -58.26 2.94
CA LYS A 317 -4.36 -57.76 3.03
C LYS A 317 -3.75 -58.10 4.38
N ASN A 318 -2.51 -58.56 4.39
CA ASN A 318 -1.76 -58.79 5.62
C ASN A 318 -0.89 -57.58 5.98
N VAL A 319 -0.99 -57.09 7.21
CA VAL A 319 -0.18 -55.96 7.69
C VAL A 319 0.39 -56.24 9.09
N PHE A 320 1.58 -55.71 9.36
CA PHE A 320 2.18 -55.76 10.69
C PHE A 320 2.15 -54.37 11.32
N ALA A 321 1.41 -54.22 12.42
CA ALA A 321 1.13 -52.94 13.06
C ALA A 321 1.87 -52.80 14.40
N GLY A 322 2.54 -51.67 14.62
CA GLY A 322 3.32 -51.34 15.82
C GLY A 322 2.51 -51.01 17.08
N ILE A 323 1.37 -51.67 17.30
CA ILE A 323 0.34 -51.27 18.26
C ILE A 323 0.16 -52.26 19.42
N LYS A 324 1.01 -53.29 19.51
CA LYS A 324 0.93 -54.37 20.53
C LYS A 324 0.97 -53.85 21.97
N SER A 325 1.58 -52.69 22.19
CA SER A 325 1.68 -52.07 23.51
C SER A 325 0.39 -51.40 23.98
N ALA A 326 -0.55 -51.10 23.08
CA ALA A 326 -1.79 -50.41 23.39
C ALA A 326 -3.04 -51.30 23.24
N TYR A 327 -2.97 -52.38 22.45
CA TYR A 327 -4.12 -53.23 22.14
C TYR A 327 -3.81 -54.72 22.24
N ASN A 328 -4.76 -55.51 22.72
CA ASN A 328 -4.74 -56.95 22.55
C ASN A 328 -5.42 -57.34 21.23
N PRO A 329 -5.08 -58.48 20.62
CA PRO A 329 -5.69 -58.92 19.36
C PRO A 329 -7.22 -58.98 19.40
N GLU A 330 -7.78 -59.49 20.50
CA GLU A 330 -9.21 -59.63 20.75
C GLU A 330 -9.96 -58.29 20.72
N ASP A 331 -9.28 -57.19 21.06
CA ASP A 331 -9.87 -55.86 21.07
C ASP A 331 -10.01 -55.25 19.67
N LEU A 332 -9.38 -55.85 18.65
CA LEU A 332 -9.26 -55.30 17.31
C LEU A 332 -10.15 -56.02 16.30
N GLU A 333 -10.41 -57.31 16.50
CA GLU A 333 -11.24 -58.08 15.59
C GLU A 333 -12.65 -57.50 15.47
N GLY A 334 -13.13 -57.37 14.23
CA GLY A 334 -14.43 -56.78 13.90
C GLY A 334 -14.42 -55.26 13.73
N LYS A 335 -13.37 -54.54 14.19
CA LYS A 335 -13.29 -53.08 14.05
C LYS A 335 -12.92 -52.64 12.65
N LEU A 336 -13.37 -51.45 12.28
CA LEU A 336 -12.96 -50.75 11.06
C LEU A 336 -11.79 -49.82 11.35
N THR A 337 -10.81 -49.77 10.45
CA THR A 337 -9.65 -48.87 10.54
C THR A 337 -9.29 -48.29 9.18
N VAL A 338 -8.45 -47.25 9.16
CA VAL A 338 -7.90 -46.69 7.92
C VAL A 338 -6.54 -47.30 7.64
N MET A 339 -6.35 -47.79 6.42
CA MET A 339 -5.08 -48.29 5.92
C MET A 339 -4.60 -47.54 4.68
N VAL A 340 -3.28 -47.47 4.51
CA VAL A 340 -2.65 -47.12 3.24
C VAL A 340 -2.55 -48.39 2.39
N ALA A 341 -3.33 -48.45 1.31
CA ALA A 341 -3.52 -49.65 0.49
C ALA A 341 -2.55 -49.78 -0.69
N ASN A 342 -1.88 -48.69 -1.08
CA ASN A 342 -0.97 -48.67 -2.24
C ASN A 342 0.52 -48.53 -1.86
N LEU A 343 0.90 -48.87 -0.63
CA LEU A 343 2.31 -49.00 -0.27
C LEU A 343 2.92 -50.24 -0.92
N ALA A 344 4.16 -50.11 -1.39
CA ALA A 344 4.92 -51.25 -1.90
C ALA A 344 5.04 -52.34 -0.80
N PRO A 345 4.71 -53.60 -1.09
CA PRO A 345 4.81 -54.67 -0.09
C PRO A 345 6.22 -54.81 0.47
N ARG A 346 6.34 -54.82 1.80
CA ARG A 346 7.62 -54.93 2.51
C ARG A 346 7.76 -56.33 3.10
N LYS A 347 8.78 -57.07 2.65
CA LYS A 347 9.13 -58.37 3.24
C LYS A 347 9.74 -58.14 4.63
N MET A 348 9.06 -58.63 5.66
CA MET A 348 9.53 -58.63 7.05
C MET A 348 9.98 -60.05 7.45
N ARG A 349 10.67 -60.16 8.59
CA ARG A 349 11.11 -61.45 9.14
C ARG A 349 9.96 -62.45 9.34
N PHE A 350 8.75 -61.93 9.58
CA PHE A 350 7.57 -62.70 9.97
C PHE A 350 6.54 -62.87 8.84
N GLY A 351 6.77 -62.28 7.67
CA GLY A 351 5.83 -62.32 6.54
C GLY A 351 5.89 -61.09 5.66
N LEU A 352 4.96 -60.99 4.72
CA LEU A 352 4.83 -59.84 3.82
C LEU A 352 3.83 -58.83 4.41
N SER A 353 4.24 -57.57 4.58
CA SER A 353 3.34 -56.47 4.93
C SER A 353 2.91 -55.75 3.66
N GLU A 354 1.62 -55.73 3.36
CA GLU A 354 1.06 -55.21 2.11
C GLU A 354 0.36 -53.85 2.27
N GLY A 355 0.63 -53.17 3.39
CA GLY A 355 0.03 -51.88 3.74
C GLY A 355 0.42 -51.44 5.14
N MET A 356 -0.20 -50.36 5.58
CA MET A 356 0.01 -49.77 6.91
C MET A 356 -1.30 -49.24 7.47
N VAL A 357 -1.64 -49.59 8.71
CA VAL A 357 -2.76 -48.99 9.44
C VAL A 357 -2.33 -47.67 10.09
N LEU A 358 -3.27 -46.73 10.21
CA LEU A 358 -2.98 -45.42 10.79
C LEU A 358 -3.38 -45.36 12.27
N ALA A 359 -2.46 -44.85 13.09
CA ALA A 359 -2.67 -44.60 14.52
C ALA A 359 -2.01 -43.27 14.91
N ALA A 360 -2.59 -42.61 15.91
CA ALA A 360 -2.08 -41.35 16.48
C ALA A 360 -1.49 -41.59 17.88
N GLY A 361 -0.48 -40.81 18.25
CA GLY A 361 0.06 -40.74 19.61
C GLY A 361 1.57 -41.05 19.71
N PRO A 362 2.19 -40.74 20.87
CA PRO A 362 3.66 -40.75 21.04
C PRO A 362 4.29 -42.15 21.10
N GLY A 363 3.48 -43.22 21.04
CA GLY A 363 3.94 -44.61 21.12
C GLY A 363 3.61 -45.28 22.46
N GLY A 364 3.92 -46.57 22.57
CA GLY A 364 3.66 -47.32 23.80
C GLY A 364 2.16 -47.57 24.02
N LYS A 365 1.65 -47.26 25.22
CA LYS A 365 0.23 -47.43 25.57
C LYS A 365 -0.66 -46.32 25.00
N ASP A 366 -0.08 -45.17 24.65
CA ASP A 366 -0.77 -44.00 24.12
C ASP A 366 -0.78 -44.03 22.59
N LEU A 367 -1.17 -45.18 22.01
CA LEU A 367 -1.41 -45.32 20.57
C LEU A 367 -2.91 -45.49 20.35
N PHE A 368 -3.46 -44.68 19.45
CA PHE A 368 -4.89 -44.61 19.16
C PHE A 368 -5.13 -44.92 17.69
N ILE A 369 -5.70 -46.10 17.39
CA ILE A 369 -6.05 -46.46 16.00
C ILE A 369 -7.14 -45.53 15.49
N LEU A 370 -6.98 -45.06 14.25
CA LEU A 370 -8.00 -44.27 13.56
C LEU A 370 -9.11 -45.20 13.05
N ASN A 371 -10.33 -44.94 13.51
CA ASN A 371 -11.55 -45.62 13.09
C ASN A 371 -12.46 -44.62 12.36
N PRO A 372 -13.12 -45.03 11.27
CA PRO A 372 -14.16 -44.20 10.65
C PRO A 372 -15.44 -44.20 11.50
N ASP A 373 -16.29 -43.20 11.28
CA ASP A 373 -17.62 -43.13 11.87
C ASP A 373 -18.55 -44.26 11.37
N ASP A 374 -19.64 -44.47 12.10
CA ASP A 374 -20.67 -45.45 11.77
C ASP A 374 -21.23 -45.26 10.35
N GLY A 375 -21.41 -46.38 9.64
CA GLY A 375 -21.89 -46.40 8.25
C GLY A 375 -20.78 -46.49 7.19
N ALA A 376 -19.51 -46.34 7.58
CA ALA A 376 -18.39 -46.68 6.70
C ALA A 376 -18.35 -48.18 6.40
N MET A 377 -18.00 -48.54 5.16
CA MET A 377 -17.88 -49.93 4.72
C MET A 377 -16.45 -50.26 4.28
N PRO A 378 -16.01 -51.53 4.42
CA PRO A 378 -14.74 -52.00 3.87
C PRO A 378 -14.58 -51.63 2.39
N GLY A 379 -13.37 -51.24 1.98
CA GLY A 379 -13.05 -50.86 0.60
C GLY A 379 -13.37 -49.41 0.22
N MET A 380 -14.14 -48.67 1.03
CA MET A 380 -14.42 -47.25 0.79
C MET A 380 -13.12 -46.42 0.77
N LYS A 381 -13.00 -45.51 -0.21
CA LYS A 381 -11.85 -44.60 -0.34
C LYS A 381 -12.00 -43.42 0.59
N VAL A 382 -10.96 -43.15 1.39
CA VAL A 382 -10.83 -41.91 2.16
C VAL A 382 -10.31 -40.83 1.21
N LYS A 383 -10.98 -39.66 1.18
CA LYS A 383 -10.73 -38.58 0.23
C LYS A 383 -10.63 -37.24 0.92
#